data_AF-A0A292RDH2-F1
#
_entry.id   AF-A0A292RDH2-F1
#
_cell.length_a   1.000
_cell.length_b   1.000
_cell.length_c   1.000
_cell.angle_alpha   90.00
_cell.angle_beta   90.00
_cell.angle_gamma   90.00
#
_symmetry.space_group_name_H-M   'P 1'
#
loop_
_entity.id
_entity.type
_entity.pdbx_description
1 polymer ?
#
loop_
_entity_poly.entity_id
_entity_poly.type
_entity_poly.pdbx_seq_one_letter_code
_entity_poly.pdbx_strand_id
1 'polypeptide(L)' 'MLTAINKDEFENIILPKINNNVQIQIKENIQEMYKLRCQSKQFLEIAKRGVEIAIEQDEDIATRWINQELQKIGVEL' A
#
# COMPACT_ATOMS: atom_id res chain seq x y z
N MET A 1 -15.40 -0.65 -11.84
CA MET A 1 -16.29 -1.36 -12.77
C MET A 1 -15.42 -2.14 -13.74
N LEU A 2 -15.73 -3.41 -14.01
CA LEU A 2 -15.09 -4.18 -15.08
C LEU A 2 -15.68 -3.73 -16.42
N THR A 3 -15.20 -2.61 -16.95
CA THR A 3 -15.75 -2.01 -18.18
C THR A 3 -15.25 -2.67 -19.46
N ALA A 4 -14.34 -3.64 -19.35
CA ALA A 4 -13.65 -4.27 -20.48
C ALA A 4 -14.05 -5.74 -20.73
N ILE A 5 -14.97 -6.31 -19.95
CA ILE A 5 -15.40 -7.71 -20.07
C ILE A 5 -16.90 -7.73 -20.29
N ASN A 6 -17.37 -8.39 -21.36
CA ASN A 6 -18.80 -8.56 -21.62
C ASN A 6 -19.38 -9.73 -20.78
N LYS A 7 -20.70 -9.86 -20.75
CA LYS A 7 -21.37 -10.88 -19.93
C LYS A 7 -20.94 -12.31 -20.28
N ASP A 8 -20.86 -12.61 -21.57
CA ASP A 8 -20.52 -13.94 -22.06
C ASP A 8 -19.07 -14.30 -21.70
N GLU A 9 -18.13 -13.37 -21.81
CA GLU A 9 -16.74 -13.55 -21.40
C GLU A 9 -16.61 -13.78 -19.89
N PHE A 10 -17.40 -13.06 -19.09
CA PHE A 10 -17.41 -13.24 -17.63
C PHE A 10 -17.91 -14.63 -17.22
N GLU A 11 -18.97 -15.12 -17.86
CA GLU A 11 -19.53 -16.46 -17.61
C GLU A 11 -18.56 -17.59 -18.01
N ASN A 12 -17.65 -17.34 -18.95
CA ASN A 12 -16.64 -18.30 -19.40
C ASN A 12 -15.36 -18.33 -18.55
N ILE A 13 -15.25 -17.52 -17.48
CA ILE A 13 -14.09 -17.55 -16.59
C ILE A 13 -14.11 -18.83 -15.75
N ILE A 14 -13.16 -19.73 -16.02
CA ILE A 14 -12.98 -20.95 -15.24
C ILE A 14 -12.28 -20.61 -13.92
N LEU A 15 -13.00 -20.76 -12.81
CA LEU A 15 -12.44 -20.62 -11.45
C LEU A 15 -12.09 -21.98 -10.86
N PRO A 16 -10.88 -22.17 -10.31
CA PRO A 16 -10.51 -23.40 -9.64
C PRO A 16 -11.32 -23.59 -8.35
N LYS A 17 -11.75 -24.82 -8.08
CA LYS A 17 -12.35 -25.18 -6.79
C LYS A 17 -11.25 -25.27 -5.73
N ILE A 18 -11.20 -24.29 -4.84
CA ILE A 18 -10.23 -24.22 -3.75
C ILE A 18 -10.95 -24.53 -2.43
N ASN A 19 -10.30 -25.26 -1.52
CA ASN A 19 -10.82 -25.50 -0.17
C ASN A 19 -11.09 -24.16 0.56
N ASN A 20 -12.21 -24.06 1.27
CA ASN A 20 -12.63 -22.81 1.93
C ASN A 20 -11.55 -22.22 2.86
N ASN A 21 -10.83 -23.05 3.61
CA ASN A 21 -9.78 -22.57 4.51
C ASN A 21 -8.65 -21.91 3.72
N VAL A 22 -8.28 -22.48 2.57
CA VAL A 22 -7.26 -21.92 1.68
C VAL A 22 -7.77 -20.64 1.01
N GLN A 23 -9.06 -20.56 0.64
CA GLN A 23 -9.65 -19.32 0.11
C GLN A 23 -9.62 -18.18 1.13
N ILE A 24 -9.91 -18.47 2.40
CA ILE A 24 -9.85 -17.48 3.49
C ILE A 24 -8.41 -16.97 3.65
N GLN A 25 -7.42 -17.87 3.69
CA GLN A 25 -6.01 -17.50 3.78
C GLN A 25 -5.57 -16.64 2.59
N ILE A 26 -5.96 -17.00 1.37
CA ILE A 26 -5.67 -16.19 0.17
C ILE A 26 -6.27 -14.79 0.32
N LYS A 27 -7.53 -14.68 0.76
CA LYS A 27 -8.20 -13.40 0.98
C LYS A 27 -7.45 -12.54 2.00
N GLU A 28 -7.10 -13.11 3.15
CA GLU A 28 -6.40 -12.41 4.23
C GLU A 28 -5.02 -11.91 3.74
N ASN A 29 -4.25 -12.77 3.08
CA ASN A 29 -2.94 -12.42 2.53
C ASN A 29 -3.03 -11.29 1.50
N ILE A 30 -4.04 -11.32 0.62
CA ILE A 30 -4.25 -10.25 -0.37
C ILE A 30 -4.59 -8.94 0.33
N GLN A 31 -5.49 -8.97 1.32
CA GLN A 31 -5.87 -7.78 2.07
C GLN A 31 -4.68 -7.17 2.82
N GLU A 32 -3.87 -8.01 3.47
CA GLU A 32 -2.65 -7.60 4.15
C GLU A 32 -1.61 -7.05 3.17
N MET A 33 -1.37 -7.73 2.04
CA MET A 33 -0.46 -7.28 1.00
C MET A 33 -0.83 -5.87 0.51
N TYR A 34 -2.11 -5.59 0.24
CA TYR A 34 -2.53 -4.25 -0.19
C TYR A 34 -2.33 -3.20 0.90
N LYS A 35 -2.61 -3.53 2.17
CA LYS A 35 -2.35 -2.64 3.31
C LYS A 35 -0.86 -2.32 3.42
N LEU A 36 -0.01 -3.33 3.45
CA LEU A 36 1.45 -3.18 3.53
C LEU A 36 1.99 -2.40 2.34
N ARG A 37 1.52 -2.69 1.12
CA ARG A 37 1.91 -1.95 -0.09
C ARG A 37 1.54 -0.47 -0.01
N CYS A 38 0.39 -0.13 0.58
CA CYS A 38 0.01 1.26 0.80
C CYS A 38 0.97 1.95 1.78
N GLN A 39 1.27 1.29 2.91
CA GLN A 39 2.21 1.81 3.91
C GLN A 39 3.62 1.98 3.33
N SER A 40 4.14 1.02 2.58
CA SER A 40 5.45 1.13 1.93
C SER A 40 5.52 2.33 0.96
N LYS A 41 4.44 2.60 0.22
CA LYS A 41 4.37 3.80 -0.64
C LYS A 41 4.41 5.08 0.18
N GLN A 42 3.67 5.15 1.29
CA GLN A 42 3.67 6.31 2.17
C GLN A 42 5.07 6.57 2.74
N PHE A 43 5.75 5.54 3.23
CA PHE A 43 7.13 5.67 3.71
C PHE A 43 8.09 6.14 2.62
N LEU A 44 7.96 5.61 1.40
CA LEU A 44 8.80 6.02 0.28
C LEU A 44 8.61 7.50 -0.06
N GLU A 45 7.37 8.00 -0.07
CA GLU A 45 7.10 9.42 -0.32
C GLU A 45 7.60 10.32 0.80
N ILE A 46 7.46 9.90 2.07
CA ILE A 46 8.04 10.63 3.21
C ILE A 46 9.57 10.68 3.08
N ALA A 47 10.22 9.56 2.75
CA ALA A 47 11.68 9.52 2.60
C ALA A 47 12.16 10.42 1.45
N LYS A 48 11.51 10.33 0.29
CA LYS A 48 11.82 11.19 -0.87
C LYS A 48 11.68 12.67 -0.51
N ARG A 49 10.55 13.07 0.07
CA ARG A 49 10.29 14.46 0.42
C ARG A 49 11.20 14.95 1.54
N GLY A 50 11.54 14.09 2.49
CA GLY A 50 12.52 14.38 3.54
C GLY A 50 13.89 14.73 2.96
N VAL A 51 14.36 13.97 1.96
CA VAL A 51 15.62 14.27 1.26
C VAL A 51 15.54 15.59 0.49
N GLU A 52 14.43 15.86 -0.20
CA GLU A 52 14.21 17.16 -0.86
C GLU A 52 14.29 18.32 0.13
N ILE A 53 13.64 18.22 1.30
CA ILE A 53 13.69 19.24 2.36
C ILE A 53 15.11 19.42 2.90
N ALA A 54 15.87 18.34 3.08
CA ALA A 54 17.25 18.42 3.57
C ALA A 54 18.17 19.16 2.58
N ILE A 55 17.95 18.96 1.27
CA ILE A 55 18.69 19.65 0.21
C ILE A 55 18.26 21.12 0.09
N GLU A 56 16.96 21.40 0.16
CA GLU A 56 16.41 22.76 -0.03
C GLU A 56 16.59 23.66 1.20
N GLN A 57 16.63 23.08 2.40
CA GLN A 57 16.60 23.82 3.66
C GLN A 57 17.74 23.40 4.59
N ASP A 58 17.55 22.31 5.35
CA ASP A 58 18.52 21.79 6.31
C ASP A 58 18.07 20.41 6.85
N GLU A 59 19.01 19.60 7.32
CA GLU A 59 18.79 18.26 7.86
C GLU A 59 17.90 18.23 9.12
N ASP A 60 17.98 19.25 10.00
CA ASP A 60 17.18 19.33 11.23
C ASP A 60 15.70 19.61 10.92
N ILE A 61 15.43 20.38 9.85
CA ILE A 61 14.07 20.66 9.39
C ILE A 61 13.48 19.40 8.76
N ALA A 62 14.25 18.72 7.90
CA ALA A 62 13.84 17.48 7.28
C ALA A 62 13.50 16.40 8.31
N THR A 63 14.35 16.22 9.33
CA THR A 63 14.15 15.21 10.37
C THR A 63 12.89 15.48 11.19
N ARG A 64 12.66 16.73 11.60
CA ARG A 64 11.41 17.10 12.30
C ARG A 64 10.18 16.85 11.44
N TRP A 65 10.24 17.17 10.15
CA TRP A 65 9.13 16.94 9.22
C TRP A 65 8.85 15.44 9.03
N ILE A 66 9.88 14.62 8.81
CA ILE A 66 9.74 13.16 8.70
C ILE A 66 9.06 12.59 9.95
N ASN A 67 9.51 12.97 11.15
CA ASN A 67 8.94 12.49 12.40
C ASN A 67 7.46 12.89 12.56
N GLN A 68 7.09 14.11 12.16
CA GLN A 68 5.69 14.55 12.16
C GLN A 68 4.82 13.74 11.19
N GLU A 69 5.31 13.45 9.98
CA GLU A 69 4.57 12.64 9.01
C GLU A 69 4.44 11.18 9.45
N LEU A 70 5.48 10.62 10.05
CA LEU A 70 5.44 9.26 10.62
C LEU A 70 4.42 9.15 11.76
N GLN A 71 4.35 10.15 12.65
CA GLN A 71 3.34 10.21 13.71
C GLN A 71 1.91 10.22 13.15
N LYS A 72 1.65 10.96 12.06
CA LYS A 72 0.31 10.98 11.42
C LYS A 72 -0.16 9.63 10.92
N ILE A 73 0.77 8.74 10.56
CA ILE A 73 0.47 7.37 10.10
C ILE A 73 0.64 6.33 11.21
N GLY A 74 0.80 6.76 12.46
CA GLY A 74 0.84 5.90 13.64
C GLY A 74 2.18 5.19 13.87
N VAL A 75 3.27 5.76 13.36
CA VAL A 75 4.64 5.29 13.58
C VAL A 75 5.36 6.29 14.48
N GLU A 76 5.78 5.85 15.66
CA GLU A 76 6.64 6.61 16.57
C GLU A 76 8.07 6.07 16.48
N LEU A 77 9.04 6.98 16.29
CA LEU A 77 10.47 6.69 16.24
C LEU A 77 11.16 7.09 17.56
#